data_AF-A0A831U630-F1
#
_entry.id   AF-A0A831U630-F1
#
_cell.length_a   1.000
_cell.length_b   1.000
_cell.length_c   1.000
_cell.angle_alpha   90.00
_cell.angle_beta   90.00
_cell.angle_gamma   90.00
#
_symmetry.space_group_name_H-M   'P 1'
#
loop_
_entity.id
_entity.type
_entity.pdbx_description
1 polymer ?
#
loop_
_entity_poly.entity_id
_entity_poly.type
_entity_poly.pdbx_seq_one_letter_code
_entity_poly.pdbx_strand_id
1 'polypeptide(L)'
;ADRYAKAMNPAFLGLTGRPEVLQEVARTFGVYYQKTRYRGAGDYLVDHTATTFVIRGGRLVLLLSPEKLDFIQNPGYLPRVVADIRALL
;
A
#
# COMPACT_ATOMS: atom_id res chain seq x y z
N ALA A 1 12.39 -7.13 -3.65
CA ALA A 1 11.30 -6.78 -2.73
C ALA A 1 11.68 -7.10 -1.28
N ASP A 2 11.88 -8.37 -0.93
CA ASP A 2 12.05 -8.80 0.48
C ASP A 2 13.21 -8.12 1.25
N ARG A 3 14.41 -8.09 0.68
CA ARG A 3 15.56 -7.41 1.32
C ARG A 3 15.28 -5.94 1.64
N TYR A 4 14.59 -5.23 0.74
CA TYR A 4 14.23 -3.83 0.92
C TYR A 4 13.24 -3.66 2.09
N ALA A 5 12.21 -4.49 2.15
CA ALA A 5 11.23 -4.46 3.25
C ALA A 5 11.90 -4.76 4.61
N LYS A 6 12.76 -5.78 4.66
CA LYS A 6 13.46 -6.20 5.88
C LYS A 6 14.50 -5.20 6.38
N ALA A 7 15.05 -4.38 5.50
CA ALA A 7 15.92 -3.27 5.89
C ALA A 7 15.17 -2.20 6.71
N MET A 8 13.85 -2.09 6.56
CA MET A 8 13.02 -1.18 7.36
C MET A 8 12.62 -1.80 8.70
N ASN A 9 12.19 -3.07 8.68
CA ASN A 9 11.92 -3.85 9.88
C ASN A 9 12.11 -5.36 9.56
N PRO A 10 12.91 -6.11 10.32
CA PRO A 10 13.16 -7.53 10.06
C PRO A 10 11.91 -8.42 10.03
N ALA A 11 10.83 -8.02 10.70
CA ALA A 11 9.56 -8.75 10.71
C ALA A 11 8.73 -8.57 9.43
N PHE A 12 9.10 -7.63 8.55
CA PHE A 12 8.38 -7.41 7.30
C PHE A 12 8.74 -8.47 6.25
N LEU A 13 7.76 -8.78 5.40
CA LEU A 13 7.90 -9.66 4.26
C LEU A 13 7.64 -8.87 2.97
N GLY A 14 8.63 -8.80 2.09
CA GLY A 14 8.46 -8.14 0.79
C GLY A 14 8.13 -9.14 -0.31
N LEU A 15 6.93 -9.03 -0.86
CA LEU A 15 6.42 -9.94 -1.90
C LEU A 15 6.64 -9.37 -3.32
N THR A 16 6.86 -10.27 -4.27
CA THR A 16 6.86 -10.01 -5.71
C THR A 16 6.57 -11.31 -6.45
N GLY A 17 6.33 -11.29 -7.75
CA GLY A 17 6.00 -12.49 -8.50
C GLY A 17 5.80 -12.25 -9.99
N ARG A 18 5.30 -13.29 -10.66
CA ARG A 18 4.94 -13.23 -12.07
C ARG A 18 3.76 -12.26 -12.29
N PRO A 19 3.67 -11.60 -13.45
CA PRO A 19 2.61 -10.63 -13.73
C PRO A 19 1.19 -11.17 -13.48
N GLU A 20 0.92 -12.44 -13.78
CA GLU A 20 -0.40 -13.04 -13.64
C GLU A 20 -0.81 -13.12 -12.15
N VAL A 21 0.14 -13.49 -11.29
CA VAL A 21 -0.06 -13.54 -9.83
C VAL A 21 -0.27 -12.13 -9.28
N LEU A 22 0.51 -11.16 -9.73
CA LEU A 22 0.35 -9.76 -9.32
C LEU A 22 -1.00 -9.18 -9.77
N GLN A 23 -1.50 -9.59 -10.95
CA GLN A 23 -2.80 -9.18 -11.44
C GLN A 23 -3.95 -9.78 -10.62
N GLU A 24 -3.83 -11.02 -10.15
CA GLU A 24 -4.79 -11.63 -9.22
C GLU A 24 -4.84 -10.86 -7.91
N VAL A 25 -3.68 -10.60 -7.29
CA VAL A 25 -3.58 -9.79 -6.06
C VAL A 25 -4.20 -8.41 -6.27
N ALA A 26 -3.90 -7.75 -7.40
CA ALA A 26 -4.47 -6.44 -7.69
C ALA A 26 -6.00 -6.46 -7.76
N ARG A 27 -6.59 -7.48 -8.40
CA ARG A 27 -8.05 -7.67 -8.44
C ARG A 27 -8.64 -7.93 -7.06
N THR A 28 -8.02 -8.80 -6.25
CA THR A 28 -8.51 -9.15 -4.90
C THR A 28 -8.61 -7.93 -4.00
N PHE A 29 -7.62 -7.03 -4.06
CA PHE A 29 -7.59 -5.80 -3.26
C PHE A 29 -8.25 -4.60 -3.96
N GLY A 30 -8.73 -4.75 -5.19
CA GLY A 30 -9.34 -3.67 -5.97
C GLY A 30 -8.37 -2.52 -6.29
N VAL A 31 -7.07 -2.83 -6.45
CA VAL A 31 -6.02 -1.83 -6.71
C VAL A 31 -5.61 -1.79 -8.18
N TYR A 32 -5.05 -0.66 -8.57
CA TYR A 32 -4.60 -0.36 -9.91
C TYR A 32 -3.08 -0.23 -10.01
N TYR A 33 -2.52 -0.59 -11.15
CA TYR A 33 -1.16 -0.23 -11.54
C TYR A 33 -1.01 -0.13 -13.07
N GLN A 34 -0.14 0.75 -13.56
CA GLN A 34 0.11 0.95 -14.99
C GLN A 34 1.53 1.43 -15.25
N LYS A 35 2.15 0.91 -16.31
CA LYS A 35 3.38 1.50 -16.87
C LYS A 35 3.04 2.74 -17.67
N THR A 36 3.72 3.84 -17.38
CA THR A 36 3.54 5.13 -18.04
C THR A 36 4.87 5.57 -18.66
N ARG A 37 4.83 6.08 -19.90
CA ARG A 37 6.03 6.54 -20.61
C ARG A 37 6.69 7.68 -19.84
N TYR A 38 8.01 7.68 -19.77
CA TYR A 38 8.75 8.72 -19.07
C TYR A 38 9.99 9.17 -19.83
N ARG A 39 10.13 10.48 -20.03
CA ARG A 39 11.29 11.30 -20.49
C ARG A 39 12.22 10.81 -21.62
N GLY A 40 12.47 9.52 -21.84
CA GLY A 40 13.35 8.97 -22.86
C GLY A 40 12.92 7.58 -23.37
N ALA A 41 13.58 7.11 -24.43
CA ALA A 41 13.33 5.78 -24.97
C ALA A 41 13.89 4.70 -24.03
N GLY A 42 12.99 3.92 -23.42
CA GLY A 42 13.34 2.84 -22.48
C GLY A 42 12.98 3.12 -21.03
N ASP A 43 12.76 4.39 -20.67
CA ASP A 43 12.37 4.79 -19.33
C ASP A 43 10.84 4.74 -19.15
N TYR A 44 10.41 4.25 -17.99
CA TYR A 44 9.01 4.24 -17.62
C TYR A 44 8.83 4.49 -16.14
N LEU A 45 7.69 5.10 -15.81
CA LEU A 45 7.16 5.13 -14.45
C LEU A 45 6.08 4.07 -14.28
N VAL A 46 5.74 3.78 -13.04
CA VAL A 46 4.61 2.93 -12.71
C VAL A 46 3.66 3.70 -11.82
N ASP A 47 2.52 4.05 -12.38
CA ASP A 47 1.38 4.51 -11.60
C ASP A 47 0.86 3.34 -10.78
N HIS A 48 0.51 3.59 -9.52
CA HIS A 48 0.02 2.55 -8.61
C HIS A 48 -0.91 3.16 -7.56
N THR A 49 -1.88 2.37 -7.09
CA THR A 49 -2.67 2.73 -5.93
C THR A 49 -1.78 2.73 -4.68
N ALA A 50 -1.57 3.91 -4.09
CA ALA A 50 -0.86 4.05 -2.83
C ALA A 50 -1.87 3.94 -1.68
N THR A 51 -2.19 2.73 -1.22
CA THR A 51 -3.09 2.50 -0.07
C THR A 51 -2.60 1.31 0.74
N THR A 52 -2.66 1.44 2.06
CA THR A 52 -2.36 0.36 3.00
C THR A 52 -3.65 -0.27 3.50
N PHE A 53 -3.70 -1.59 3.54
CA PHE A 53 -4.87 -2.38 3.92
C PHE A 53 -4.62 -3.09 5.26
N VAL A 54 -5.57 -3.00 6.18
CA VAL A 54 -5.54 -3.79 7.43
C VAL A 54 -6.53 -4.93 7.31
N ILE A 55 -6.03 -6.16 7.41
CA ILE A 55 -6.83 -7.38 7.34
C ILE A 55 -6.79 -8.08 8.70
N ARG A 56 -7.96 -8.46 9.23
CA ARG A 56 -8.10 -9.24 10.47
C ARG A 56 -9.14 -10.33 10.30
N GLY A 57 -8.84 -11.55 10.72
CA GLY A 57 -9.74 -12.70 10.57
C GLY A 57 -10.18 -12.95 9.12
N GLY A 58 -9.31 -12.65 8.15
CA GLY A 58 -9.61 -12.78 6.71
C GLY A 58 -10.51 -11.67 6.13
N ARG A 59 -10.81 -10.61 6.90
CA ARG A 59 -11.67 -9.50 6.47
C ARG A 59 -10.90 -8.18 6.44
N LEU A 60 -11.20 -7.35 5.45
CA LEU A 60 -10.73 -5.96 5.40
C LEU A 60 -11.43 -5.16 6.49
N VAL A 61 -10.65 -4.51 7.37
CA VAL A 61 -11.17 -3.74 8.51
C VAL A 61 -10.79 -2.26 8.47
N LEU A 62 -9.74 -1.88 7.75
CA LEU A 62 -9.32 -0.48 7.61
C LEU A 62 -8.53 -0.25 6.31
N LEU A 63 -8.73 0.93 5.71
CA LEU A 63 -7.95 1.45 4.58
C LEU A 63 -7.23 2.73 4.99
N LEU A 64 -5.93 2.81 4.69
CA LEU A 64 -5.09 3.96 5.01
C LEU A 64 -4.48 4.52 3.72
N SER A 65 -4.97 5.66 3.28
CA SER A 65 -4.41 6.40 2.14
C SER A 65 -3.39 7.43 2.62
N PRO A 66 -2.17 7.48 2.08
CA PRO A 66 -1.13 8.43 2.48
C PRO A 66 -1.50 9.89 2.21
N GLU A 67 -2.32 10.16 1.20
CA GLU A 67 -2.88 11.50 0.95
C GLU A 67 -3.72 12.04 2.13
N LYS A 68 -4.33 11.15 2.92
CA LYS A 68 -5.08 11.54 4.13
C LYS A 68 -4.17 11.72 5.34
N LEU A 69 -2.94 11.21 5.26
CA LEU A 69 -1.89 11.38 6.28
C LEU A 69 -1.11 12.68 6.08
N ASP A 70 -1.57 13.61 5.24
CA ASP A 70 -1.08 14.99 5.27
C ASP A 70 -1.45 15.63 6.62
N PHE A 71 -0.50 15.64 7.55
CA PHE A 71 -0.71 16.13 8.91
C PHE A 71 -0.79 17.66 9.00
N ILE A 72 -0.39 18.38 7.95
CA ILE A 72 -0.55 19.83 7.86
C ILE A 72 -1.99 20.14 7.47
N GLN A 73 -2.54 19.43 6.48
CA GLN A 73 -3.89 19.64 5.98
C GLN A 73 -4.97 18.91 6.80
N ASN A 74 -4.60 17.84 7.52
CA ASN A 74 -5.53 17.02 8.28
C ASN A 74 -4.98 16.58 9.65
N PRO A 75 -4.76 17.53 10.58
CA PRO A 75 -4.12 17.25 11.87
C PRO A 75 -4.90 16.26 12.74
N GLY A 76 -6.22 16.14 12.55
CA GLY A 76 -7.07 15.22 13.31
C GLY A 76 -7.12 13.79 12.77
N TYR A 77 -6.51 13.50 11.61
CA TYR A 77 -6.61 12.18 10.99
C TYR A 77 -5.80 11.11 11.72
N LEU A 78 -4.56 11.45 12.12
CA LEU A 78 -3.68 10.49 12.78
C LEU A 78 -4.25 9.99 14.13
N PRO A 79 -4.75 10.87 15.03
CA PRO A 79 -5.39 10.41 16.27
C PRO A 79 -6.58 9.48 16.03
N ARG A 80 -7.39 9.75 15.00
CA ARG A 80 -8.53 8.88 14.62
C ARG A 80 -8.06 7.52 14.14
N VAL A 81 -7.09 7.48 13.21
CA VAL A 81 -6.50 6.23 12.73
C VAL A 81 -5.91 5.41 13.88
N VAL A 82 -5.21 6.05 14.80
CA VAL A 82 -4.65 5.37 15.98
C VAL A 82 -5.76 4.81 16.87
N ALA A 83 -6.85 5.55 17.09
CA ALA A 83 -7.99 5.07 17.85
C ALA A 83 -8.68 3.87 17.17
N ASP A 84 -8.89 3.95 15.85
CA ASP A 84 -9.47 2.87 15.06
C ASP A 84 -8.60 1.60 15.12
N ILE A 85 -7.28 1.73 14.94
CA ILE A 85 -6.34 0.61 15.04
C ILE A 85 -6.38 0.00 16.44
N ARG A 86 -6.40 0.82 17.51
CA ARG A 86 -6.49 0.32 18.89
C ARG A 86 -7.79 -0.42 19.16
N ALA A 87 -8.91 0.02 18.61
CA ALA A 87 -10.20 -0.66 18.74
C ALA A 87 -10.25 -2.00 17.97
N LEU A 88 -9.38 -2.17 16.98
CA LEU A 88 -9.27 -3.38 16.16
C LEU A 88 -8.33 -4.45 16.75
N LEU A 89 -7.47 -4.11 17.71
CA LEU A 89 -6.57 -5.04 18.41
C LEU A 89 -7.28 -5.68 19.59
#